data_AF-A0A961D5Z0-F1
#
_entry.id   AF-A0A961D5Z0-F1
#
_cell.length_a   1.000
_cell.length_b   1.000
_cell.length_c   1.000
_cell.angle_alpha   90.00
_cell.angle_beta   90.00
_cell.angle_gamma   90.00
#
_symmetry.space_group_name_H-M   'P 1'
#
loop_
_entity.id
_entity.type
_entity.pdbx_description
1 polymer ?
#
loop_
_entity_poly.entity_id
_entity_poly.type
_entity_poly.pdbx_seq_one_letter_code
_entity_poly.pdbx_strand_id
1 'polypeptide(L)' 'MLHSEAQILNNWGAQGWELVQIIEGPAGGNVAYLKRKKA' A
#
# COMPACT_ATOMS: atom_id res chain seq x y z
N MET A 1 -15.01 5.85 -8.14
CA MET A 1 -14.67 5.46 -6.75
C MET A 1 -13.36 4.68 -6.78
N LEU A 2 -12.26 5.34 -7.17
CA LEU A 2 -10.92 4.73 -7.32
C LEU A 2 -9.81 5.67 -6.81
N HIS A 3 -10.20 6.68 -6.03
CA HIS A 3 -9.26 7.70 -5.52
C HIS A 3 -8.74 7.39 -4.11
N SER A 4 -9.32 6.41 -3.41
CA SER A 4 -8.99 6.15 -2.00
C SER A 4 -7.74 5.31 -1.81
N GLU A 5 -7.50 4.26 -2.59
CA GLU A 5 -6.33 3.37 -2.40
C GLU A 5 -5.00 4.10 -2.62
N ALA A 6 -4.89 4.90 -3.68
CA ALA A 6 -3.69 5.71 -3.93
C ALA A 6 -3.40 6.68 -2.77
N GLN A 7 -4.44 7.31 -2.21
CA GLN A 7 -4.29 8.19 -1.06
C GLN A 7 -3.83 7.44 0.20
N ILE A 8 -4.37 6.24 0.45
CA ILE A 8 -3.97 5.40 1.58
C ILE A 8 -2.49 5.01 1.44
N LEU A 9 -2.06 4.54 0.28
CA LEU A 9 -0.66 4.16 0.03
C LEU A 9 0.30 5.34 0.20
N ASN A 10 -0.08 6.53 -0.30
CA ASN A 10 0.68 7.76 -0.11
C ASN A 10 0.82 8.13 1.37
N ASN A 11 -0.23 7.96 2.17
CA ASN A 11 -0.20 8.23 3.61
C ASN A 11 0.74 7.27 4.36
N TRP A 12 0.82 6.00 3.95
CA TRP A 12 1.81 5.07 4.50
C TRP A 12 3.23 5.40 4.04
N GLY A 13 3.39 5.82 2.78
CA GLY A 13 4.64 6.35 2.24
C GLY A 13 5.21 7.49 3.07
N ALA A 14 4.36 8.46 3.42
CA ALA A 14 4.73 9.59 4.27
C ALA A 14 5.16 9.19 5.69
N GLN A 15 4.67 8.05 6.19
CA GLN A 15 5.08 7.47 7.47
C GLN A 15 6.39 6.65 7.38
N GLY A 16 7.06 6.67 6.22
CA GLY A 16 8.34 5.99 6.01
C GLY A 16 8.22 4.51 5.64
N TRP A 17 7.05 4.07 5.20
CA TRP A 17 6.85 2.74 4.64
C TRP A 17 7.10 2.76 3.13
N GLU A 18 7.86 1.80 2.62
CA GLU A 18 8.14 1.67 1.20
C GLU A 18 7.21 0.61 0.60
N LEU A 19 6.46 0.96 -0.44
CA LEU A 19 5.62 0.01 -1.17
C LEU A 19 6.49 -0.96 -1.97
N VAL A 20 6.33 -2.26 -1.71
CA VAL A 20 7.10 -3.32 -2.37
C VAL A 20 6.30 -3.98 -3.48
N GLN A 21 5.01 -4.27 -3.23
CA GLN A 21 4.18 -5.01 -4.17
C GLN A 21 2.69 -4.75 -3.91
N ILE A 22 1.89 -4.79 -4.97
CA ILE A 22 0.43 -4.85 -4.92
C ILE A 22 0.00 -6.15 -5.59
N ILE A 23 -0.91 -6.89 -4.96
CA ILE A 23 -1.57 -8.07 -5.54
C ILE A 23 -3.08 -7.90 -5.50
N GLU A 24 -3.75 -8.41 -6.53
CA GLU A 24 -5.20 -8.53 -6.55
C GLU A 24 -5.60 -9.79 -5.79
N GLY A 25 -6.47 -9.65 -4.79
CA GLY A 25 -6.97 -10.76 -4.00
C GLY A 25 -7.98 -11.60 -4.77
N PRO A 26 -8.05 -12.93 -4.53
CA PRO A 26 -8.95 -13.84 -5.25
C PRO A 26 -10.45 -13.56 -5.00
N ALA A 27 -10.79 -12.78 -3.98
CA ALA A 27 -12.17 -12.39 -3.64
C ALA A 27 -12.51 -10.94 -4.06
N GLY A 28 -11.61 -10.27 -4.79
CA GLY A 28 -11.70 -8.84 -5.09
C GLY A 28 -11.11 -7.97 -3.99
N GLY A 29 -10.32 -6.96 -4.39
CA GLY A 29 -9.61 -6.03 -3.50
C GLY A 29 -8.09 -6.11 -3.66
N ASN A 30 -7.41 -4.98 -3.46
CA ASN A 30 -5.96 -4.86 -3.59
C ASN A 30 -5.28 -5.06 -2.23
N VAL A 31 -4.27 -5.93 -2.18
CA VAL A 31 -3.38 -6.10 -1.02
C VAL A 31 -2.04 -5.48 -1.35
N ALA A 32 -1.62 -4.50 -0.55
CA ALA A 32 -0.32 -3.86 -0.68
C ALA A 32 0.64 -4.33 0.41
N TYR A 33 1.83 -4.78 0.02
CA TYR A 33 2.92 -5.12 0.93
C TYR A 33 3.88 -3.94 1.04
N LEU A 34 4.14 -3.51 2.27
CA LEU A 34 5.06 -2.42 2.55
C LEU A 34 6.18 -2.87 3.48
N LYS A 35 7.38 -2.34 3.28
CA LYS A 35 8.55 -2.58 4.12
C LYS A 35 8.92 -1.31 4.86
N ARG A 36 9.23 -1.42 6.15
CA ARG A 36 9.82 -0.34 6.94
C ARG A 36 11.32 -0.58 7.09
N LYS A 37 12.13 0.47 6.92
CA LYS A 37 13.55 0.39 7.27
C LYS A 37 13.67 0.13 8.78
N LYS A 38 14.50 -0.84 9.17
CA LYS A 38 14.88 -1.02 10.57
C LYS A 38 15.79 0.17 10.93
N ALA A 39 15.54 0.77 12.10
CA ALA A 39 16.42 1.81 12.65
C ALA A 39 17.79 1.22 12.98
#